data_AF-A0A6P3S3U5-F1
#
_entry.id   AF-A0A6P3S3U5-F1
#
_cell.length_a   1.000
_cell.length_b   1.000
_cell.length_c   1.000
_cell.angle_alpha   90.00
_cell.angle_beta   90.00
_cell.angle_gamma   90.00
#
_symmetry.space_group_name_H-M   'P 1'
#
loop_
_entity.id
_entity.type
_entity.pdbx_description
1 polymer ?
#
loop_
_entity_poly.entity_id
_entity_poly.type
_entity_poly.pdbx_seq_one_letter_code
_entity_poly.pdbx_strand_id
1 'polypeptide(L)'
;CGLIFPFRESWKNNPATKHVFSWTLQQVTRPWLNQHLERIIPPSLLISDDYQTENKILGVDCLHHIVLNVAVLLCLLDLFPVLEKALHWKGDAARPTTHCDEVLQLILTHMEPEHRLLLRRTYARNLPAFVKRLGILTVRHLKRLERVILGYLEVYDGPEEEARLKILETLKLLMQYTWPRVSCRLVVLLKALLKLICDVARDPNLTPETIKRALLEEATECLILLDHCSQGQVKGLLAKILQSCEDSKVVNCIRKVQHVSEGTPYGET
;
A
#
# COMPACT_ATOMS: atom_id res chain seq x y z
N CYS A 1 19.62 30.05 5.34
CA CYS A 1 19.24 31.47 5.52
C CYS A 1 17.72 31.58 5.55
N GLY A 2 17.18 32.17 6.61
CA GLY A 2 15.76 32.14 6.94
C GLY A 2 14.94 33.16 6.16
N LEU A 3 14.13 32.68 5.21
CA LEU A 3 13.03 33.44 4.63
C LEU A 3 11.80 32.54 4.54
N ILE A 4 11.21 32.28 5.69
CA ILE A 4 9.85 31.77 5.80
C ILE A 4 9.08 32.82 6.63
N PHE A 5 8.59 33.83 5.93
CA PHE A 5 7.56 34.75 6.44
C PHE A 5 6.18 34.24 5.97
N PRO A 6 5.08 34.64 6.63
CA PRO A 6 3.77 33.99 6.49
C PRO A 6 3.23 34.27 5.09
N PHE A 7 3.24 33.25 4.24
CA PHE A 7 2.81 33.36 2.85
C PHE A 7 1.40 33.95 2.74
N ARG A 8 0.51 33.59 3.67
CA ARG A 8 -0.91 33.99 3.72
C ARG A 8 -1.14 35.50 3.79
N GLU A 9 -0.25 36.26 4.45
CA GLU A 9 -0.39 37.72 4.63
C GLU A 9 0.43 38.54 3.61
N SER A 10 1.46 37.94 3.00
CA SER A 10 2.47 38.68 2.23
C SER A 10 2.21 38.69 0.71
N TRP A 11 1.53 37.67 0.17
CA TRP A 11 1.44 37.47 -1.28
C TRP A 11 0.53 38.47 -2.02
N LYS A 12 -0.50 39.02 -1.34
CA LYS A 12 -1.35 40.08 -1.90
C LYS A 12 -0.69 41.47 -1.84
N ASN A 13 0.20 41.68 -0.88
CA ASN A 13 0.92 42.94 -0.69
C ASN A 13 2.17 43.05 -1.59
N ASN A 14 2.72 41.92 -2.05
CA ASN A 14 3.83 41.88 -2.98
C ASN A 14 3.58 40.84 -4.10
N PRO A 15 3.20 41.28 -5.32
CA PRO A 15 2.85 40.39 -6.43
C PRO A 15 4.03 39.59 -6.98
N ALA A 16 5.29 39.91 -6.63
CA ALA A 16 6.43 39.08 -7.00
C ALA A 16 6.47 37.75 -6.23
N THR A 17 5.85 37.69 -5.04
CA THR A 17 5.91 36.54 -4.12
C THR A 17 5.30 35.27 -4.72
N LYS A 18 4.20 35.39 -5.49
CA LYS A 18 3.56 34.26 -6.18
C LYS A 18 4.46 33.65 -7.26
N HIS A 19 5.19 34.48 -8.00
CA HIS A 19 6.11 34.03 -9.04
C HIS A 19 7.37 33.40 -8.44
N VAL A 20 7.92 33.98 -7.38
CA VAL A 20 9.06 33.40 -6.65
C VAL A 20 8.68 32.06 -6.02
N PHE A 21 7.49 31.93 -5.44
CA PHE A 21 6.98 30.66 -4.91
C PHE A 21 6.82 29.61 -6.00
N SER A 22 6.14 29.94 -7.10
CA SER A 22 5.93 29.02 -8.24
C SER A 22 7.27 28.56 -8.83
N TRP A 23 8.19 29.50 -9.08
CA TRP A 23 9.53 29.18 -9.58
C TRP A 23 10.30 28.28 -8.60
N THR A 24 10.28 28.60 -7.31
CA THR A 24 10.97 27.80 -6.28
C THR A 24 10.39 26.40 -6.18
N LEU A 25 9.06 26.25 -6.19
CA LEU A 25 8.37 24.97 -6.17
C LEU A 25 8.77 24.10 -7.37
N GLN A 26 8.90 24.70 -8.56
CA GLN A 26 9.34 24.01 -9.77
C GLN A 26 10.80 23.54 -9.73
N GLN A 27 11.66 24.17 -8.89
CA GLN A 27 13.05 23.74 -8.69
C GLN A 27 13.17 22.61 -7.64
N VAL A 28 12.15 22.36 -6.81
CA VAL A 28 12.16 21.32 -5.77
C VAL A 28 11.62 20.01 -6.34
N THR A 29 12.52 19.08 -6.65
CA THR A 29 12.20 17.72 -7.13
C THR A 29 12.52 16.65 -6.07
N ARG A 30 12.21 15.37 -6.34
CA ARG A 30 12.32 14.27 -5.35
C ARG A 30 13.74 14.16 -4.75
N PRO A 31 13.91 13.81 -3.45
CA PRO A 31 12.90 13.38 -2.46
C PRO A 31 12.35 14.49 -1.53
N TRP A 32 12.84 15.73 -1.65
CA TRP A 32 12.62 16.81 -0.67
C TRP A 32 11.20 17.40 -0.69
N LEU A 33 10.46 17.20 -1.78
CA LEU A 33 9.09 17.69 -1.95
C LEU A 33 8.12 17.10 -0.92
N ASN A 34 8.30 15.84 -0.51
CA ASN A 34 7.40 15.16 0.43
C ASN A 34 7.47 15.75 1.86
N GLN A 35 8.64 16.23 2.27
CA GLN A 35 8.87 16.81 3.59
C GLN A 35 8.29 18.23 3.75
N HIS A 36 7.85 18.83 2.64
CA HIS A 36 7.34 20.20 2.61
C HIS A 36 5.90 20.30 2.09
N LEU A 37 5.21 19.17 1.84
CA LEU A 37 3.84 19.12 1.31
C LEU A 37 2.85 19.98 2.11
N GLU A 38 2.85 19.86 3.44
CA GLU A 38 1.96 20.64 4.31
C GLU A 38 2.22 22.14 4.24
N ARG A 39 3.42 22.56 3.79
CA ARG A 39 3.82 23.96 3.66
C ARG A 39 3.59 24.52 2.26
N ILE A 40 3.58 23.68 1.22
CA ILE A 40 3.46 24.10 -0.19
C ILE A 40 2.06 23.87 -0.79
N ILE A 41 1.26 22.94 -0.24
CA ILE A 41 -0.12 22.69 -0.67
C ILE A 41 -1.04 23.89 -0.35
N PRO A 42 -1.06 24.45 0.89
CA PRO A 42 -1.96 25.55 1.20
C PRO A 42 -1.68 26.82 0.37
N PRO A 43 -0.42 27.25 0.13
CA PRO A 43 -0.12 28.32 -0.82
C PRO A 43 -0.58 28.04 -2.26
N SER A 44 -0.39 26.83 -2.76
CA SER A 44 -0.77 26.46 -4.13
C SER A 44 -2.30 26.48 -4.33
N LEU A 45 -3.06 25.99 -3.35
CA LEU A 45 -4.52 26.07 -3.33
C LEU A 45 -5.01 27.52 -3.18
N LEU A 46 -4.37 28.32 -2.32
CA LEU A 46 -4.73 29.72 -2.09
C LEU A 46 -4.54 30.59 -3.34
N ILE A 47 -3.48 30.34 -4.13
CA ILE A 47 -3.24 31.01 -5.41
C ILE A 47 -4.26 30.55 -6.46
N SER A 48 -4.62 29.26 -6.45
CA SER A 48 -5.59 28.67 -7.38
C SER A 48 -7.03 29.15 -7.16
N ASP A 49 -7.37 29.57 -5.94
CA ASP A 49 -8.72 30.04 -5.55
C ASP A 49 -8.90 31.56 -5.76
N ASP A 50 -7.84 32.27 -6.19
CA ASP A 50 -7.90 33.71 -6.40
C ASP A 50 -8.82 34.09 -7.57
N TYR A 51 -9.49 35.25 -7.50
CA TYR A 51 -10.44 35.69 -8.53
C TYR A 51 -9.76 36.07 -9.86
N GLN A 52 -8.48 36.47 -9.83
CA GLN A 52 -7.74 36.86 -11.04
C GLN A 52 -7.28 35.62 -11.82
N THR A 53 -7.58 35.60 -13.13
CA THR A 53 -7.29 34.46 -14.01
C THR A 53 -5.79 34.10 -14.06
N GLU A 54 -4.90 35.09 -14.03
CA GLU A 54 -3.44 34.86 -14.03
C GLU A 54 -2.98 34.05 -12.81
N ASN A 55 -3.56 34.34 -11.64
CA ASN A 55 -3.23 33.62 -10.40
C ASN A 55 -3.77 32.19 -10.44
N LYS A 56 -4.98 31.99 -10.96
CA LYS A 56 -5.57 30.65 -11.13
C LYS A 56 -4.65 29.75 -11.96
N ILE A 57 -4.14 30.25 -13.08
CA ILE A 57 -3.23 29.51 -13.97
C ILE A 57 -1.97 29.10 -13.19
N LEU A 58 -1.32 30.05 -12.51
CA LEU A 58 -0.11 29.78 -11.72
C LEU A 58 -0.35 28.78 -10.57
N GLY A 59 -1.50 28.86 -9.90
CA GLY A 59 -1.88 27.94 -8.82
C GLY A 59 -2.14 26.52 -9.33
N VAL A 60 -2.84 26.40 -10.47
CA VAL A 60 -3.07 25.12 -11.15
C VAL A 60 -1.75 24.51 -11.61
N ASP A 61 -0.81 25.29 -12.16
CA ASP A 61 0.51 24.79 -12.56
C ASP A 61 1.32 24.27 -11.36
N CYS A 62 1.24 24.93 -10.20
CA CYS A 62 1.86 24.47 -8.96
C CYS A 62 1.24 23.15 -8.47
N LEU A 63 -0.10 23.08 -8.45
CA LEU A 63 -0.83 21.87 -8.07
C LEU A 63 -0.56 20.73 -9.06
N HIS A 64 -0.48 21.03 -10.35
CA HIS A 64 -0.14 20.07 -11.39
C HIS A 64 1.28 19.52 -11.19
N HIS A 65 2.26 20.36 -10.84
CA HIS A 65 3.61 19.90 -10.52
C HIS A 65 3.66 19.01 -9.26
N ILE A 66 2.91 19.35 -8.21
CA ILE A 66 2.77 18.54 -6.98
C ILE A 66 2.10 17.21 -7.30
N VAL A 67 0.98 17.26 -8.01
CA VAL A 67 0.23 16.08 -8.43
C VAL A 67 1.07 15.23 -9.36
N LEU A 68 1.77 15.76 -10.34
CA LEU A 68 2.67 14.97 -11.19
C LEU A 68 3.77 14.31 -10.35
N ASN A 69 4.44 15.02 -9.46
CA ASN A 69 5.48 14.41 -8.64
C ASN A 69 4.96 13.36 -7.63
N VAL A 70 3.67 13.39 -7.26
CA VAL A 70 3.00 12.41 -6.39
C VAL A 70 2.33 11.28 -7.19
N ALA A 71 1.67 11.61 -8.30
CA ALA A 71 0.98 10.74 -9.27
C ALA A 71 1.94 10.04 -10.22
N VAL A 72 3.21 10.46 -10.30
CA VAL A 72 4.28 9.70 -10.98
C VAL A 72 4.32 8.26 -10.48
N LEU A 73 3.89 7.94 -9.25
CA LEU A 73 3.76 6.54 -8.80
C LEU A 73 2.70 5.74 -9.59
N LEU A 74 1.56 6.36 -9.92
CA LEU A 74 0.48 5.78 -10.72
C LEU A 74 0.84 5.82 -12.22
N CYS A 75 1.37 6.94 -12.71
CA CYS A 75 1.82 7.08 -14.09
C CYS A 75 3.02 6.19 -14.43
N LEU A 76 3.93 5.91 -13.47
CA LEU A 76 5.02 4.94 -13.67
C LEU A 76 4.43 3.54 -13.92
N LEU A 77 3.40 3.13 -13.16
CA LEU A 77 2.70 1.86 -13.36
C LEU A 77 2.13 1.74 -14.78
N ASP A 78 1.54 2.82 -15.31
CA ASP A 78 0.96 2.87 -16.66
C ASP A 78 2.02 3.01 -17.77
N LEU A 79 3.19 3.59 -17.48
CA LEU A 79 4.27 3.82 -18.46
C LEU A 79 5.24 2.65 -18.60
N PHE A 80 5.38 1.80 -17.58
CA PHE A 80 6.29 0.67 -17.63
C PHE A 80 6.04 -0.31 -18.82
N PRO A 81 4.80 -0.62 -19.28
CA PRO A 81 4.62 -1.48 -20.45
C PRO A 81 5.22 -0.89 -21.73
N VAL A 82 5.31 0.44 -21.81
CA VAL A 82 5.92 1.17 -22.93
C VAL A 82 7.45 1.17 -22.80
N LEU A 83 7.97 1.36 -21.58
CA LEU A 83 9.41 1.30 -21.28
C LEU A 83 9.98 -0.12 -21.46
N GLU A 84 9.24 -1.16 -21.07
CA GLU A 84 9.68 -2.57 -21.23
C GLU A 84 9.62 -3.05 -22.69
N LYS A 85 8.66 -2.57 -23.49
CA LYS A 85 8.62 -2.87 -24.93
C LYS A 85 9.84 -2.31 -25.70
N ALA A 86 10.46 -1.24 -25.20
CA ALA A 86 11.72 -0.74 -25.78
C ALA A 86 12.93 -1.63 -25.47
N LEU A 87 12.81 -2.58 -24.53
CA LEU A 87 13.85 -3.51 -24.09
C LEU A 87 13.49 -4.95 -24.51
N HIS A 88 13.30 -5.19 -25.81
CA HIS A 88 13.22 -6.55 -26.35
C HIS A 88 14.57 -7.28 -26.14
N TRP A 89 14.65 -8.03 -25.05
CA TRP A 89 15.78 -8.83 -24.60
C TRP A 89 16.00 -10.06 -25.51
N LYS A 90 17.19 -10.15 -26.13
CA LYS A 90 17.75 -11.40 -26.69
C LYS A 90 18.36 -12.19 -25.53
N GLY A 91 17.79 -13.36 -25.24
CA GLY A 91 18.14 -14.17 -24.08
C GLY A 91 19.57 -14.70 -24.10
N ASP A 92 20.39 -14.28 -23.14
CA ASP A 92 21.52 -15.10 -22.63
C ASP A 92 22.12 -14.66 -21.27
N ALA A 93 21.37 -13.94 -20.42
CA ALA A 93 21.86 -13.53 -19.08
C ALA A 93 20.73 -13.42 -18.05
N ALA A 94 21.10 -13.44 -16.76
CA ALA A 94 20.18 -13.22 -15.64
C ALA A 94 19.30 -11.99 -15.90
N ARG A 95 17.97 -12.16 -15.79
CA ARG A 95 17.00 -11.07 -16.04
C ARG A 95 17.44 -9.81 -15.29
N PRO A 96 17.76 -8.70 -15.99
CA PRO A 96 18.12 -7.44 -15.36
C PRO A 96 17.07 -7.03 -14.35
N THR A 97 17.49 -6.39 -13.26
CA THR A 97 16.61 -5.71 -12.31
C THR A 97 15.71 -4.77 -13.12
N THR A 98 14.40 -5.03 -13.13
CA THR A 98 13.45 -4.20 -13.86
C THR A 98 13.34 -2.86 -13.14
N HIS A 99 13.04 -1.76 -13.84
CA HIS A 99 12.77 -0.48 -13.17
C HIS A 99 11.62 -0.60 -12.14
N CYS A 100 10.73 -1.60 -12.31
CA CYS A 100 9.69 -1.93 -11.34
C CYS A 100 10.27 -2.43 -10.00
N ASP A 101 11.33 -3.24 -10.05
CA ASP A 101 12.04 -3.71 -8.86
C ASP A 101 12.65 -2.54 -8.06
N GLU A 102 13.27 -1.57 -8.74
CA GLU A 102 13.87 -0.38 -8.11
C GLU A 102 12.81 0.53 -7.48
N VAL A 103 11.70 0.75 -8.19
CA VAL A 103 10.58 1.53 -7.68
C VAL A 103 9.94 0.83 -6.48
N LEU A 104 9.71 -0.48 -6.55
CA LEU A 104 9.20 -1.24 -5.40
C LEU A 104 10.16 -1.18 -4.21
N GLN A 105 11.47 -1.31 -4.45
CA GLN A 105 12.48 -1.20 -3.40
C GLN A 105 12.42 0.16 -2.70
N LEU A 106 12.28 1.26 -3.46
CA LEU A 106 12.14 2.60 -2.92
C LEU A 106 10.84 2.77 -2.13
N ILE A 107 9.71 2.30 -2.69
CA ILE A 107 8.41 2.34 -2.02
C ILE A 107 8.48 1.62 -0.69
N LEU A 108 9.01 0.39 -0.66
CA LEU A 108 9.15 -0.38 0.59
C LEU A 108 10.03 0.35 1.62
N THR A 109 11.04 1.12 1.19
CA THR A 109 11.89 1.90 2.11
C THR A 109 11.10 3.01 2.80
N HIS A 110 10.14 3.59 2.10
CA HIS A 110 9.25 4.58 2.69
C HIS A 110 8.09 3.94 3.47
N MET A 111 7.60 2.76 3.06
CA MET A 111 6.53 2.06 3.79
C MET A 111 6.96 1.58 5.18
N GLU A 112 8.17 1.02 5.33
CA GLU A 112 8.63 0.44 6.60
C GLU A 112 8.54 1.40 7.81
N PRO A 113 9.00 2.67 7.72
CA PRO A 113 8.88 3.64 8.83
C PRO A 113 7.63 4.54 8.77
N GLU A 114 6.71 4.36 7.81
CA GLU A 114 5.58 5.27 7.63
C GLU A 114 4.51 5.05 8.70
N HIS A 115 4.22 6.12 9.44
CA HIS A 115 3.25 6.13 10.53
C HIS A 115 2.03 7.00 10.22
N ARG A 116 2.10 7.88 9.21
CA ARG A 116 0.96 8.72 8.80
C ARG A 116 -0.05 7.88 8.05
N LEU A 117 -1.24 7.70 8.62
CA LEU A 117 -2.27 6.79 8.12
C LEU A 117 -2.65 7.05 6.65
N LEU A 118 -2.77 8.31 6.23
CA LEU A 118 -3.09 8.68 4.85
C LEU A 118 -2.04 8.18 3.83
N LEU A 119 -0.76 8.24 4.19
CA LEU A 119 0.31 7.74 3.31
C LEU A 119 0.37 6.23 3.35
N ARG A 120 0.10 5.60 4.50
CA ARG A 120 -0.04 4.14 4.58
C ARG A 120 -1.13 3.65 3.63
N ARG A 121 -2.31 4.28 3.62
CA ARG A 121 -3.38 3.97 2.66
C ARG A 121 -2.92 4.14 1.22
N THR A 122 -2.25 5.26 0.91
CA THR A 122 -1.73 5.53 -0.44
C THR A 122 -0.75 4.45 -0.90
N TYR A 123 0.20 4.05 -0.04
CA TYR A 123 1.15 3.00 -0.39
C TYR A 123 0.48 1.63 -0.51
N ALA A 124 -0.36 1.27 0.47
CA ALA A 124 -1.10 0.01 0.49
C ALA A 124 -1.95 -0.15 -0.78
N ARG A 125 -2.67 0.90 -1.20
CA ARG A 125 -3.51 0.88 -2.40
C ARG A 125 -2.75 0.54 -3.67
N ASN A 126 -1.50 0.97 -3.79
CA ASN A 126 -0.67 0.75 -4.97
C ASN A 126 0.13 -0.55 -4.93
N LEU A 127 0.39 -1.09 -3.72
CA LEU A 127 1.26 -2.25 -3.55
C LEU A 127 0.79 -3.51 -4.32
N PRO A 128 -0.51 -3.87 -4.39
CA PRO A 128 -0.98 -4.98 -5.20
C PRO A 128 -0.58 -4.90 -6.67
N ALA A 129 -0.56 -3.69 -7.26
CA ALA A 129 -0.22 -3.50 -8.66
C ALA A 129 1.26 -3.82 -8.94
N PHE A 130 2.17 -3.42 -8.05
CA PHE A 130 3.59 -3.78 -8.15
C PHE A 130 3.80 -5.30 -8.02
N VAL A 131 3.12 -5.93 -7.07
CA VAL A 131 3.21 -7.39 -6.86
C VAL A 131 2.65 -8.16 -8.06
N LYS A 132 1.48 -7.77 -8.58
CA LYS A 132 0.89 -8.35 -9.82
C LYS A 132 1.85 -8.23 -11.00
N ARG A 133 2.51 -7.09 -11.13
CA ARG A 133 3.43 -6.83 -12.24
C ARG A 133 4.71 -7.66 -12.15
N LEU A 134 5.33 -7.73 -10.98
CA LEU A 134 6.56 -8.50 -10.79
C LEU A 134 6.31 -10.02 -10.79
N GLY A 135 5.11 -10.45 -10.38
CA GLY A 135 4.77 -11.86 -10.26
C GLY A 135 5.76 -12.61 -9.36
N ILE A 136 6.34 -13.70 -9.89
CA ILE A 136 7.35 -14.51 -9.19
C ILE A 136 8.61 -13.70 -8.77
N LEU A 137 8.97 -12.63 -9.49
CA LEU A 137 10.15 -11.82 -9.18
C LEU A 137 10.01 -11.08 -7.83
N THR A 138 8.78 -10.93 -7.34
CA THR A 138 8.50 -10.37 -6.01
C THR A 138 9.19 -11.12 -4.88
N VAL A 139 9.61 -12.38 -5.10
CA VAL A 139 10.42 -13.15 -4.15
C VAL A 139 11.71 -12.42 -3.70
N ARG A 140 12.28 -11.56 -4.56
CA ARG A 140 13.45 -10.71 -4.26
C ARG A 140 13.20 -9.75 -3.09
N HIS A 141 11.95 -9.34 -2.90
CA HIS A 141 11.53 -8.37 -1.89
C HIS A 141 10.78 -9.01 -0.71
N LEU A 142 10.62 -10.34 -0.69
CA LEU A 142 9.74 -11.05 0.24
C LEU A 142 10.00 -10.73 1.72
N LYS A 143 11.28 -10.61 2.13
CA LYS A 143 11.64 -10.27 3.52
C LYS A 143 11.16 -8.87 3.92
N ARG A 144 11.24 -7.90 3.01
CA ARG A 144 10.81 -6.51 3.27
C ARG A 144 9.30 -6.38 3.20
N LEU A 145 8.69 -7.05 2.22
CA LEU A 145 7.24 -7.14 2.08
C LEU A 145 6.59 -7.78 3.30
N GLU A 146 7.17 -8.86 3.85
CA GLU A 146 6.68 -9.45 5.11
C GLU A 146 6.65 -8.39 6.22
N ARG A 147 7.75 -7.65 6.43
CA ARG A 147 7.79 -6.61 7.48
C ARG A 147 6.71 -5.54 7.28
N VAL A 148 6.56 -5.05 6.05
CA VAL A 148 5.54 -4.04 5.71
C VAL A 148 4.14 -4.60 5.95
N ILE A 149 3.86 -5.82 5.49
CA ILE A 149 2.55 -6.47 5.67
C ILE A 149 2.22 -6.60 7.15
N LEU A 150 3.13 -7.15 7.95
CA LEU A 150 2.91 -7.32 9.39
C LEU A 150 2.65 -5.99 10.08
N GLY A 151 3.47 -4.97 9.78
CA GLY A 151 3.31 -3.65 10.38
C GLY A 151 2.00 -2.96 9.98
N TYR A 152 1.51 -3.18 8.76
CA TYR A 152 0.27 -2.60 8.27
C TYR A 152 -0.99 -3.33 8.73
N LEU A 153 -0.95 -4.66 8.88
CA LEU A 153 -2.08 -5.39 9.47
C LEU A 153 -2.25 -5.06 10.95
N GLU A 154 -1.17 -4.76 11.66
CA GLU A 154 -1.24 -4.46 13.10
C GLU A 154 -1.91 -3.12 13.43
N VAL A 155 -1.73 -2.09 12.60
CA VAL A 155 -2.18 -0.72 12.93
C VAL A 155 -3.55 -0.41 12.34
N TYR A 156 -4.47 0.08 13.18
CA TYR A 156 -5.80 0.52 12.76
C TYR A 156 -5.69 1.82 11.96
N ASP A 157 -6.18 1.82 10.72
CA ASP A 157 -6.07 2.99 9.85
C ASP A 157 -7.37 3.81 9.70
N GLY A 158 -8.42 3.49 10.46
CA GLY A 158 -9.69 4.22 10.49
C GLY A 158 -10.88 3.38 10.03
N PRO A 159 -12.11 3.94 10.04
CA PRO A 159 -13.35 3.15 9.86
C PRO A 159 -13.45 2.46 8.49
N GLU A 160 -12.73 2.95 7.50
CA GLU A 160 -12.69 2.39 6.14
C GLU A 160 -11.77 1.18 6.01
N GLU A 161 -10.79 1.02 6.92
CA GLU A 161 -9.79 -0.07 6.93
C GLU A 161 -9.11 -0.30 5.56
N GLU A 162 -8.96 0.77 4.77
CA GLU A 162 -8.50 0.70 3.37
C GLU A 162 -7.09 0.10 3.29
N ALA A 163 -6.19 0.52 4.18
CA ALA A 163 -4.82 0.02 4.17
C ALA A 163 -4.77 -1.47 4.48
N ARG A 164 -5.48 -1.93 5.52
CA ARG A 164 -5.47 -3.35 5.90
C ARG A 164 -6.06 -4.24 4.82
N LEU A 165 -7.18 -3.85 4.21
CA LEU A 165 -7.79 -4.58 3.09
C LEU A 165 -6.82 -4.71 1.91
N LYS A 166 -6.16 -3.63 1.52
CA LYS A 166 -5.19 -3.66 0.40
C LYS A 166 -3.92 -4.45 0.72
N ILE A 167 -3.54 -4.52 2.00
CA ILE A 167 -2.42 -5.34 2.46
C ILE A 167 -2.80 -6.83 2.50
N LEU A 168 -4.03 -7.19 2.85
CA LEU A 168 -4.55 -8.55 2.70
C LEU A 168 -4.56 -8.98 1.22
N GLU A 169 -5.04 -8.11 0.31
CA GLU A 169 -4.95 -8.35 -1.14
C GLU A 169 -3.50 -8.59 -1.58
N THR A 170 -2.57 -7.76 -1.11
CA THR A 170 -1.14 -7.93 -1.38
C THR A 170 -0.61 -9.26 -0.86
N LEU A 171 -0.97 -9.65 0.36
CA LEU A 171 -0.55 -10.91 0.97
C LEU A 171 -1.04 -12.12 0.17
N LYS A 172 -2.30 -12.12 -0.30
CA LYS A 172 -2.84 -13.17 -1.19
C LYS A 172 -1.97 -13.33 -2.44
N LEU A 173 -1.66 -12.24 -3.13
CA LEU A 173 -0.83 -12.25 -4.33
C LEU A 173 0.59 -12.75 -4.04
N LEU A 174 1.20 -12.35 -2.93
CA LEU A 174 2.51 -12.85 -2.54
C LEU A 174 2.50 -14.34 -2.27
N MET A 175 1.48 -14.85 -1.57
CA MET A 175 1.37 -16.28 -1.31
C MET A 175 1.23 -17.05 -2.61
N GLN A 176 0.42 -16.57 -3.56
CA GLN A 176 0.25 -17.19 -4.86
C GLN A 176 1.54 -17.18 -5.70
N TYR A 177 2.20 -16.03 -5.83
CA TYR A 177 3.40 -15.92 -6.66
C TYR A 177 4.65 -16.52 -6.02
N THR A 178 4.73 -16.58 -4.70
CA THR A 178 5.95 -17.01 -3.99
C THR A 178 5.74 -18.23 -3.10
N TRP A 179 4.69 -19.02 -3.36
CA TRP A 179 4.24 -20.16 -2.55
C TRP A 179 5.37 -21.09 -2.04
N PRO A 180 6.43 -21.44 -2.81
CA PRO A 180 7.47 -22.35 -2.31
C PRO A 180 8.28 -21.78 -1.15
N ARG A 181 8.24 -20.45 -0.96
CA ARG A 181 8.96 -19.72 0.10
C ARG A 181 8.02 -19.27 1.23
N VAL A 182 6.72 -19.56 1.15
CA VAL A 182 5.73 -19.14 2.15
C VAL A 182 5.77 -20.03 3.39
N SER A 183 5.99 -21.34 3.23
CA SER A 183 5.91 -22.30 4.34
C SER A 183 6.90 -22.00 5.47
N CYS A 184 8.09 -21.43 5.16
CA CYS A 184 9.05 -21.01 6.19
C CYS A 184 8.62 -19.76 6.98
N ARG A 185 7.54 -19.10 6.57
CA ARG A 185 6.95 -17.90 7.20
C ARG A 185 5.60 -18.20 7.85
N LEU A 186 5.17 -19.47 7.81
CA LEU A 186 3.89 -19.96 8.32
C LEU A 186 3.55 -19.38 9.70
N VAL A 187 4.45 -19.55 10.68
CA VAL A 187 4.18 -19.17 12.06
C VAL A 187 3.96 -17.65 12.21
N VAL A 188 4.73 -16.84 11.48
CA VAL A 188 4.66 -15.39 11.56
C VAL A 188 3.37 -14.87 10.91
N LEU A 189 3.05 -15.37 9.71
CA LEU A 189 1.83 -14.99 8.98
C LEU A 189 0.56 -15.48 9.69
N LEU A 190 0.58 -16.72 10.20
CA LEU A 190 -0.55 -17.29 10.94
C LEU A 190 -0.87 -16.46 12.19
N LYS A 191 0.16 -16.10 12.98
CA LYS A 191 -0.02 -15.25 14.17
C LYS A 191 -0.60 -13.88 13.81
N ALA A 192 -0.10 -13.26 12.75
CA ALA A 192 -0.57 -11.93 12.32
C ALA A 192 -2.03 -11.97 11.86
N LEU A 193 -2.41 -12.97 11.06
CA LEU A 193 -3.79 -13.14 10.57
C LEU A 193 -4.75 -13.45 11.72
N LEU A 194 -4.37 -14.34 12.66
CA LEU A 194 -5.19 -14.65 13.82
C LEU A 194 -5.33 -13.44 14.76
N LYS A 195 -4.25 -12.68 14.97
CA LYS A 195 -4.31 -11.43 15.74
C LYS A 195 -5.31 -10.46 15.10
N LEU A 196 -5.21 -10.22 13.79
CA LEU A 196 -6.14 -9.36 13.07
C LEU A 196 -7.60 -9.82 13.23
N ILE A 197 -7.87 -11.12 13.05
CA ILE A 197 -9.22 -11.67 13.20
C ILE A 197 -9.75 -11.45 14.62
N CYS A 198 -8.94 -11.69 15.64
CA CYS A 198 -9.31 -11.44 17.04
C CYS A 198 -9.56 -9.95 17.32
N ASP A 199 -8.71 -9.07 16.81
CA ASP A 199 -8.82 -7.63 17.01
C ASP A 199 -10.11 -7.07 16.35
N VAL A 200 -10.42 -7.52 15.13
CA VAL A 200 -11.64 -7.12 14.41
C VAL A 200 -12.90 -7.72 15.04
N ALA A 201 -12.84 -8.97 15.50
CA ALA A 201 -13.98 -9.62 16.17
C ALA A 201 -14.39 -8.92 17.47
N ARG A 202 -13.39 -8.40 18.21
CA ARG A 202 -13.56 -7.73 19.50
C ARG A 202 -13.73 -6.21 19.41
N ASP A 203 -13.68 -5.64 18.20
CA ASP A 203 -13.85 -4.20 17.98
C ASP A 203 -15.21 -3.72 18.51
N PRO A 204 -15.26 -2.75 19.45
CA PRO A 204 -16.48 -2.21 20.07
C PRO A 204 -17.34 -1.28 19.16
N ASN A 205 -17.21 -1.41 17.84
CA ASN A 205 -17.94 -0.67 16.77
C ASN A 205 -17.24 0.58 16.23
N LEU A 206 -15.90 0.62 16.28
CA LEU A 206 -15.10 1.63 15.62
C LEU A 206 -15.23 1.56 14.09
N THR A 207 -15.38 0.35 13.56
CA THR A 207 -15.56 0.08 12.13
C THR A 207 -17.00 -0.33 11.81
N PRO A 208 -17.54 0.07 10.63
CA PRO A 208 -18.84 -0.41 10.15
C PRO A 208 -18.84 -1.94 9.99
N GLU A 209 -19.95 -2.60 10.33
CA GLU A 209 -20.03 -4.07 10.29
C GLU A 209 -19.79 -4.66 8.88
N THR A 210 -20.11 -3.90 7.82
CA THR A 210 -19.81 -4.28 6.44
C THR A 210 -18.32 -4.42 6.18
N ILE A 211 -17.52 -3.48 6.70
CA ILE A 211 -16.07 -3.46 6.60
C ILE A 211 -15.46 -4.53 7.49
N LYS A 212 -15.97 -4.71 8.72
CA LYS A 212 -15.56 -5.83 9.61
C LYS A 212 -15.71 -7.17 8.92
N ARG A 213 -16.88 -7.42 8.31
CA ARG A 213 -17.13 -8.67 7.58
C ARG A 213 -16.16 -8.84 6.41
N ALA A 214 -15.88 -7.77 5.65
CA ALA A 214 -14.92 -7.82 4.55
C ALA A 214 -13.50 -8.17 5.05
N LEU A 215 -13.02 -7.54 6.12
CA LEU A 215 -11.74 -7.85 6.73
C LEU A 215 -11.65 -9.30 7.22
N LEU A 216 -12.69 -9.77 7.91
CA LEU A 216 -12.75 -11.14 8.39
C LEU A 216 -12.75 -12.15 7.23
N GLU A 217 -13.46 -11.85 6.14
CA GLU A 217 -13.46 -12.71 4.94
C GLU A 217 -12.08 -12.73 4.29
N GLU A 218 -11.49 -11.57 4.01
CA GLU A 218 -10.18 -11.43 3.37
C GLU A 218 -9.06 -12.09 4.20
N ALA A 219 -9.11 -11.96 5.53
CA ALA A 219 -8.17 -12.63 6.43
C ALA A 219 -8.38 -14.14 6.46
N THR A 220 -9.63 -14.61 6.39
CA THR A 220 -9.96 -16.04 6.32
C THR A 220 -9.47 -16.64 5.00
N GLU A 221 -9.65 -15.95 3.88
CA GLU A 221 -9.09 -16.36 2.59
C GLU A 221 -7.56 -16.44 2.63
N CYS A 222 -6.90 -15.49 3.29
CA CYS A 222 -5.45 -15.54 3.49
C CYS A 222 -5.03 -16.78 4.31
N LEU A 223 -5.78 -17.16 5.34
CA LEU A 223 -5.51 -18.39 6.11
C LEU A 223 -5.68 -19.66 5.27
N ILE A 224 -6.69 -19.70 4.40
CA ILE A 224 -6.91 -20.82 3.47
C ILE A 224 -5.75 -20.94 2.47
N LEU A 225 -5.33 -19.82 1.87
CA LEU A 225 -4.18 -19.81 0.96
C LEU A 225 -2.88 -20.20 1.68
N LEU A 226 -2.69 -19.76 2.93
CA LEU A 226 -1.54 -20.13 3.75
C LEU A 226 -1.53 -21.63 4.06
N ASP A 227 -2.70 -22.23 4.31
CA ASP A 227 -2.86 -23.68 4.51
C ASP A 227 -2.45 -24.46 3.25
N HIS A 228 -2.92 -24.03 2.08
CA HIS A 228 -2.54 -24.63 0.79
C HIS A 228 -1.02 -24.52 0.54
N CYS A 229 -0.42 -23.36 0.82
CA CYS A 229 1.04 -23.16 0.70
C CYS A 229 1.86 -24.00 1.70
N SER A 230 1.21 -24.54 2.73
CA SER A 230 1.86 -25.26 3.84
C SER A 230 1.37 -26.70 3.98
N GLN A 231 0.73 -27.26 2.94
CA GLN A 231 0.28 -28.66 2.89
C GLN A 231 -0.60 -29.05 4.11
N GLY A 232 -1.57 -28.21 4.47
CA GLY A 232 -2.53 -28.53 5.54
C GLY A 232 -2.06 -28.26 6.97
N GLN A 233 -0.84 -27.74 7.16
CA GLN A 233 -0.30 -27.45 8.49
C GLN A 233 -1.10 -26.40 9.26
N VAL A 234 -1.74 -25.44 8.59
CA VAL A 234 -2.56 -24.41 9.25
C VAL A 234 -3.79 -25.07 9.88
N LYS A 235 -4.51 -25.93 9.15
CA LYS A 235 -5.67 -26.67 9.67
C LYS A 235 -5.33 -27.45 10.94
N GLY A 236 -4.19 -28.14 10.95
CA GLY A 236 -3.72 -28.89 12.13
C GLY A 236 -3.47 -28.00 13.35
N LEU A 237 -2.91 -26.80 13.15
CA LEU A 237 -2.70 -25.82 14.23
C LEU A 237 -4.01 -25.19 14.71
N LEU A 238 -4.92 -24.86 13.79
CA LEU A 238 -6.21 -24.25 14.11
C LEU A 238 -7.17 -25.21 14.83
N ALA A 239 -7.09 -26.52 14.59
CA ALA A 239 -7.91 -27.51 15.29
C ALA A 239 -7.76 -27.46 16.81
N LYS A 240 -6.54 -27.15 17.30
CA LYS A 240 -6.27 -26.96 18.74
C LYS A 240 -6.94 -25.70 19.29
N ILE A 241 -6.98 -24.63 18.49
CA ILE A 241 -7.56 -23.34 18.90
C ILE A 241 -9.08 -23.44 19.02
N LEU A 242 -9.75 -24.18 18.12
CA LEU A 242 -11.20 -24.37 18.13
C LEU A 242 -11.73 -24.94 19.45
N GLN A 243 -10.92 -25.73 20.16
CA GLN A 243 -11.29 -26.33 21.44
C GLN A 243 -11.21 -25.34 22.63
N SER A 244 -10.53 -24.21 22.45
CA SER A 244 -10.20 -23.26 23.52
C SER A 244 -10.79 -21.85 23.32
N CYS A 245 -11.35 -21.56 22.15
CA CYS A 245 -11.82 -20.22 21.79
C CYS A 245 -13.33 -20.07 22.02
N GLU A 246 -13.73 -19.05 22.78
CA GLU A 246 -15.13 -18.76 23.10
C GLU A 246 -15.78 -17.73 22.14
N ASP A 247 -14.97 -17.02 21.33
CA ASP A 247 -15.46 -15.97 20.44
C ASP A 247 -16.11 -16.55 19.18
N SER A 248 -17.43 -16.36 19.04
CA SER A 248 -18.22 -16.95 17.96
C SER A 248 -17.83 -16.45 16.57
N LYS A 249 -17.38 -15.18 16.42
CA LYS A 249 -16.92 -14.64 15.13
C LYS A 249 -15.60 -15.29 14.73
N VAL A 250 -14.65 -15.38 15.67
CA VAL A 250 -13.33 -16.03 15.45
C VAL A 250 -13.51 -17.51 15.13
N VAL A 251 -14.35 -18.22 15.89
CA VAL A 251 -14.67 -19.64 15.68
C VAL A 251 -15.29 -19.88 14.30
N ASN A 252 -16.17 -18.99 13.84
CA ASN A 252 -16.76 -19.10 12.50
C ASN A 252 -15.71 -18.96 11.39
N CYS A 253 -14.78 -18.01 11.49
CA CYS A 253 -13.65 -17.87 10.57
C CYS A 253 -12.79 -19.14 10.56
N ILE A 254 -12.40 -19.66 11.73
CA ILE A 254 -11.58 -20.88 11.85
C ILE A 254 -12.30 -22.08 11.23
N ARG A 255 -13.60 -22.22 11.48
CA ARG A 255 -14.41 -23.31 10.93
C ARG A 255 -14.46 -23.27 9.40
N LYS A 256 -14.55 -22.07 8.79
CA LYS A 256 -14.44 -21.92 7.32
C LYS A 256 -13.12 -22.48 6.78
N VAL A 257 -12.00 -22.17 7.42
CA VAL A 257 -10.67 -22.69 7.01
C VAL A 257 -10.64 -24.23 7.06
N GLN A 258 -11.29 -24.84 8.04
CA GLN A 258 -11.33 -26.30 8.18
C GLN A 258 -12.21 -27.02 7.15
N HIS A 259 -13.31 -26.38 6.71
CA HIS A 259 -14.24 -27.00 5.75
C HIS A 259 -13.85 -26.84 4.28
N VAL A 260 -12.85 -26.02 3.96
CA VAL A 260 -12.35 -25.91 2.58
C VAL A 260 -11.58 -27.18 2.23
N SER A 261 -12.22 -28.07 1.47
CA SER A 261 -11.61 -29.29 0.94
C SER A 261 -10.57 -28.97 -0.14
N GLU A 262 -9.51 -29.77 -0.25
CA GLU A 262 -8.51 -29.69 -1.33
C GLU A 262 -9.19 -29.94 -2.68
N GLY A 263 -9.65 -28.89 -3.37
CA GLY A 263 -10.36 -29.10 -4.64
C GLY A 263 -11.08 -27.89 -5.18
N THR A 264 -10.33 -26.89 -5.64
CA THR A 264 -10.77 -26.09 -6.80
C THR A 264 -9.53 -25.44 -7.42
N PRO A 265 -9.16 -25.78 -8.67
CA PRO A 265 -8.11 -25.05 -9.37
C PRO A 265 -8.63 -23.63 -9.63
N TYR A 266 -7.84 -22.62 -9.25
CA TYR A 266 -8.08 -21.25 -9.68
C TYR A 266 -8.00 -21.22 -11.20
N GLY A 267 -9.16 -21.05 -11.84
CA GLY A 267 -9.29 -20.97 -13.28
C GLY A 267 -8.51 -19.79 -13.85
N GLU A 268 -7.79 -20.10 -14.91
CA GLU A 268 -7.26 -19.17 -15.89
C GLU A 268 -8.42 -18.38 -16.52
N THR A 269 -8.36 -17.05 -16.43
CA THR A 269 -8.72 -16.12 -17.52
C THR A 269 -7.91 -14.85 -17.37
#